data_AF-A0AAD9KWP7-F1
#
_entry.id   AF-A0AAD9KWP7-F1
#
_cell.length_a   1.000
_cell.length_b   1.000
_cell.length_c   1.000
_cell.angle_alpha   90.00
_cell.angle_beta   90.00
_cell.angle_gamma   90.00
#
_symmetry.space_group_name_H-M   'P 1'
#
loop_
_entity.id
_entity.type
_entity.pdbx_description
1 polymer ?
#
loop_
_entity_poly.entity_id
_entity_poly.type
_entity_poly.pdbx_seq_one_letter_code
_entity_poly.pdbx_strand_id
1 'polypeptide(L)'
;CPPGCSACSSAKVCTGCKDGFYIKDKTCTGCPPGCSACSSAKVCTGCKDGFYKTDTTCTGCPPGCSACSSAKVCTGCKDGFYKTDTTCTGCPPGCSACSSAKVCTGCKDGFYKTDTTCTGCPPGCSACSSAKVCTGCKDGFYIKDKTCTGKWLYVSYCLC
;
A
#
# COMPACT_ATOMS: atom_id res chain seq x y z
N CYS A 1 -6.18 0.80 -35.59
CA CYS A 1 -5.24 -0.30 -35.28
C CYS A 1 -5.96 -1.41 -34.52
N PRO A 2 -5.46 -2.66 -34.53
CA PRO A 2 -5.93 -3.70 -33.63
C PRO A 2 -5.82 -3.28 -32.14
N PRO A 3 -6.62 -3.86 -31.22
CA PRO A 3 -6.50 -3.61 -29.78
C PRO A 3 -5.11 -3.92 -29.25
N GLY A 4 -4.62 -3.15 -28.28
CA GLY A 4 -3.28 -3.31 -27.68
C GLY A 4 -2.12 -2.71 -28.51
N CYS A 5 -2.36 -2.29 -29.76
CA CYS A 5 -1.37 -1.62 -30.58
C CYS A 5 -1.18 -0.14 -30.19
N SER A 6 0.08 0.31 -30.21
CA SER A 6 0.45 1.72 -30.20
C SER A 6 0.66 2.26 -31.62
N ALA A 7 1.08 1.41 -32.57
CA ALA A 7 1.25 1.74 -33.98
C ALA A 7 0.80 0.58 -34.90
N CYS A 8 0.28 0.91 -36.09
CA CYS A 8 -0.15 -0.08 -37.07
C CYS A 8 0.11 0.38 -38.51
N SER A 9 0.38 -0.57 -39.41
CA SER A 9 0.46 -0.33 -40.85
C SER A 9 -0.84 -0.61 -41.60
N SER A 10 -1.79 -1.30 -40.96
CA SER A 10 -3.15 -1.48 -41.49
C SER A 10 -4.16 -1.75 -40.36
N ALA A 11 -5.43 -1.93 -40.70
CA ALA A 11 -6.48 -2.30 -39.74
C ALA A 11 -6.20 -3.63 -39.01
N LYS A 12 -5.36 -4.52 -39.59
CA LYS A 12 -5.05 -5.86 -39.04
C LYS A 12 -3.58 -6.04 -38.63
N VAL A 13 -2.67 -5.18 -39.07
CA VAL A 13 -1.22 -5.36 -38.88
C VAL A 13 -0.67 -4.33 -37.91
N CYS A 14 -0.18 -4.83 -36.77
CA CYS A 14 0.47 -4.05 -35.74
C CYS A 14 1.97 -3.91 -35.98
N THR A 15 2.52 -2.70 -35.81
CA THR A 15 3.95 -2.40 -35.92
C THR A 15 4.57 -1.93 -34.60
N GLY A 16 3.73 -1.61 -33.61
CA GLY A 16 4.16 -1.30 -32.25
C GLY A 16 3.06 -1.63 -31.25
N CYS A 17 3.44 -2.16 -30.08
CA CYS A 17 2.52 -2.48 -29.00
C CYS A 17 2.57 -1.42 -27.89
N LYS A 18 1.47 -1.29 -27.16
CA LYS A 18 1.45 -0.53 -25.90
C LYS A 18 2.26 -1.26 -24.82
N ASP A 19 2.61 -0.56 -23.76
CA ASP A 19 3.32 -1.14 -22.62
C ASP A 19 2.60 -2.36 -22.06
N GLY A 20 3.36 -3.37 -21.64
CA GLY A 20 2.83 -4.65 -21.19
C GLY A 20 2.42 -5.60 -22.32
N PHE A 21 2.69 -5.28 -23.59
CA PHE A 21 2.43 -6.16 -24.74
C PHE A 21 3.67 -6.28 -25.64
N TYR A 22 3.74 -7.38 -26.40
CA TYR A 22 4.76 -7.63 -27.41
C TYR A 22 4.12 -8.11 -28.73
N ILE A 23 4.83 -7.93 -29.84
CA ILE A 23 4.34 -8.35 -31.15
C ILE A 23 4.48 -9.86 -31.31
N LYS A 24 3.38 -10.54 -31.60
CA LYS A 24 3.30 -11.93 -32.02
C LYS A 24 2.35 -12.04 -33.20
N ASP A 25 2.82 -12.60 -34.32
CA ASP A 25 2.02 -12.81 -35.53
C ASP A 25 1.31 -11.52 -36.03
N LYS A 26 2.03 -10.38 -35.99
CA LYS A 26 1.54 -9.03 -36.36
C LYS A 26 0.42 -8.49 -35.45
N THR A 27 0.21 -9.10 -34.29
CA THR A 27 -0.75 -8.66 -33.26
C THR A 27 -0.04 -8.46 -31.92
N CYS A 28 -0.67 -7.74 -30.99
CA CYS A 28 -0.11 -7.54 -29.66
C CYS A 28 -0.63 -8.60 -28.69
N THR A 29 0.30 -9.36 -28.11
CA THR A 29 0.02 -10.33 -27.04
C THR A 29 0.54 -9.77 -25.72
N GLY A 30 -0.20 -9.99 -24.63
CA GLY A 30 0.19 -9.53 -23.30
C GLY A 30 1.49 -10.19 -22.83
N CYS A 31 2.29 -9.43 -22.07
CA CYS A 31 3.48 -9.95 -21.42
C CYS A 31 3.15 -10.99 -20.34
N PRO A 32 4.09 -11.89 -20.03
CA PRO A 32 3.92 -12.84 -18.95
C PRO A 32 3.77 -12.12 -17.58
N PRO A 33 3.22 -12.81 -16.56
CA PRO A 33 2.99 -12.22 -15.23
C PRO A 33 4.25 -11.58 -14.63
N GLY A 34 4.06 -10.48 -13.91
CA GLY A 34 5.15 -9.73 -13.28
C GLY A 34 5.97 -8.83 -14.21
N CYS A 35 5.79 -8.92 -15.53
CA CYS A 35 6.58 -8.16 -16.50
C CYS A 35 5.85 -6.90 -16.97
N SER A 36 6.55 -5.76 -16.92
CA SER A 36 6.07 -4.48 -17.44
C SER A 36 6.37 -4.35 -18.93
N ALA A 37 7.44 -5.00 -19.39
CA ALA A 37 7.83 -5.11 -20.79
C ALA A 37 8.43 -6.49 -21.09
N CYS A 38 8.25 -6.96 -22.30
CA CYS A 38 8.74 -8.26 -22.75
C CYS A 38 9.02 -8.26 -24.26
N SER A 39 9.92 -9.14 -24.70
CA SER A 39 10.17 -9.39 -26.14
C SER A 39 9.49 -10.67 -26.64
N SER A 40 9.04 -11.53 -25.73
CA SER A 40 8.28 -12.74 -26.05
C SER A 40 7.48 -13.24 -24.84
N ALA A 41 6.70 -14.30 -25.02
CA ALA A 41 6.01 -15.00 -23.94
C ALA A 41 6.93 -15.53 -22.82
N LYS A 42 8.25 -15.63 -23.05
CA LYS A 42 9.23 -16.18 -22.09
C LYS A 42 10.30 -15.19 -21.65
N VAL A 43 10.38 -14.02 -22.29
CA VAL A 43 11.49 -13.09 -22.10
C VAL A 43 10.98 -11.70 -21.72
N CYS A 44 11.20 -11.36 -20.46
CA CYS A 44 10.90 -10.07 -19.87
C CYS A 44 12.09 -9.13 -19.98
N THR A 45 11.84 -7.96 -20.51
CA THR A 45 12.81 -6.88 -20.65
C THR A 45 12.69 -5.88 -19.50
N GLY A 46 11.51 -5.78 -18.87
CA GLY A 46 11.26 -4.99 -17.67
C GLY A 46 10.29 -5.68 -16.72
N CYS A 47 10.48 -5.45 -15.41
CA CYS A 47 9.62 -5.96 -14.36
C CYS A 47 8.68 -4.86 -13.85
N LYS A 48 7.49 -5.26 -13.38
CA LYS A 48 6.56 -4.38 -12.66
C LYS A 48 7.12 -4.06 -11.27
N ASP A 49 6.61 -3.00 -10.65
CA ASP A 49 6.94 -2.69 -9.26
C ASP A 49 6.61 -3.86 -8.33
N GLY A 50 7.47 -4.10 -7.34
CA GLY A 50 7.41 -5.27 -6.48
C GLY A 50 7.93 -6.57 -7.12
N PHE A 51 8.55 -6.51 -8.29
CA PHE A 51 9.26 -7.63 -8.92
C PHE A 51 10.71 -7.26 -9.26
N TYR A 52 11.58 -8.26 -9.30
CA TYR A 52 12.97 -8.12 -9.75
C TYR A 52 13.27 -9.12 -10.87
N LYS A 53 14.25 -8.78 -11.71
CA LYS A 53 14.62 -9.61 -12.86
C LYS A 53 15.43 -10.82 -12.42
N THR A 54 15.03 -12.01 -12.84
CA THR A 54 15.77 -13.27 -12.71
C THR A 54 15.91 -13.87 -14.09
N ASP A 55 17.11 -13.75 -14.67
CA ASP A 55 17.42 -14.10 -16.07
C ASP A 55 16.46 -13.42 -17.07
N THR A 56 15.50 -14.18 -17.61
CA THR A 56 14.52 -13.72 -18.58
C THR A 56 13.13 -13.53 -17.97
N THR A 57 12.97 -13.72 -16.66
CA THR A 57 11.67 -13.65 -15.97
C THR A 57 11.70 -12.61 -14.86
N CYS A 58 10.52 -12.29 -14.32
CA CYS A 58 10.38 -11.37 -13.20
C CYS A 58 9.82 -12.14 -12.01
N THR A 59 10.55 -12.11 -10.89
CA THR A 59 10.20 -12.81 -9.65
C THR A 59 9.73 -11.78 -8.64
N GLY A 60 8.70 -12.12 -7.86
CA GLY A 60 8.17 -11.21 -6.83
C GLY A 60 9.21 -10.91 -5.75
N CYS A 61 9.19 -9.68 -5.26
CA CYS A 61 9.99 -9.27 -4.11
C CYS A 61 9.55 -10.00 -2.84
N PRO A 62 10.48 -10.18 -1.88
CA PRO A 62 10.14 -10.79 -0.60
C PRO A 62 9.10 -9.93 0.18
N PRO A 63 8.41 -10.53 1.16
CA PRO A 63 7.36 -9.86 1.92
C PRO A 63 7.81 -8.53 2.55
N GLY A 64 6.92 -7.55 2.57
CA GLY A 64 7.21 -6.21 3.11
C GLY A 64 7.98 -5.27 2.19
N CYS A 65 8.51 -5.76 1.06
CA CYS A 65 9.33 -4.95 0.15
C CYS A 65 8.52 -4.39 -1.03
N SER A 66 8.65 -3.09 -1.28
CA SER A 66 8.08 -2.42 -2.44
C SER A 66 9.00 -2.55 -3.66
N ALA A 67 10.30 -2.64 -3.42
CA ALA A 67 11.33 -2.88 -4.43
C ALA A 67 12.46 -3.74 -3.87
N CYS A 68 13.08 -4.53 -4.74
CA CYS A 68 14.16 -5.44 -4.37
C CYS A 68 15.11 -5.66 -5.57
N SER A 69 16.35 -6.03 -5.29
CA SER A 69 17.33 -6.45 -6.31
C SER A 69 17.49 -7.97 -6.40
N SER A 70 17.02 -8.70 -5.39
CA SER A 70 17.00 -10.17 -5.36
C SER A 70 15.96 -10.68 -4.36
N ALA A 71 15.81 -12.01 -4.28
CA ALA A 71 14.97 -12.67 -3.28
C ALA A 71 15.36 -12.35 -1.82
N LYS A 72 16.56 -11.81 -1.56
CA LYS A 72 17.07 -11.52 -0.20
C LYS A 72 17.37 -10.04 0.06
N VAL A 73 17.33 -9.21 -0.97
CA VAL A 73 17.79 -7.81 -0.88
C VAL A 73 16.70 -6.85 -1.30
N CYS A 74 16.13 -6.16 -0.32
CA CYS A 74 15.16 -5.10 -0.49
C CYS A 74 15.84 -3.75 -0.60
N THR A 75 15.46 -3.04 -1.65
CA THR A 75 15.91 -1.68 -1.92
C THR A 75 14.89 -0.66 -1.42
N GLY A 76 13.61 -1.03 -1.35
CA GLY A 76 12.53 -0.22 -0.78
C GLY A 76 11.53 -1.06 0.02
N CYS A 77 10.96 -0.45 1.06
CA CYS A 77 9.92 -1.06 1.90
C CYS A 77 8.54 -0.52 1.55
N LYS A 78 7.51 -1.34 1.76
CA LYS A 78 6.11 -0.92 1.68
C LYS A 78 5.77 -0.01 2.86
N ASP A 79 4.68 0.75 2.74
CA ASP A 79 4.15 1.53 3.84
C ASP A 79 3.86 0.65 5.06
N GLY A 80 4.15 1.17 6.25
CA GLY A 80 4.08 0.39 7.49
C GLY A 80 5.25 -0.57 7.71
N PHE A 81 6.31 -0.51 6.89
CA PHE A 81 7.57 -1.22 7.10
C PHE A 81 8.75 -0.25 7.10
N TYR A 82 9.84 -0.62 7.78
CA TYR A 82 11.11 0.09 7.76
C TYR A 82 12.23 -0.86 7.33
N LYS A 83 13.33 -0.28 6.83
CA LYS A 83 14.47 -1.05 6.34
C LYS A 83 15.37 -1.48 7.49
N THR A 84 15.67 -2.78 7.53
CA THR A 84 16.66 -3.40 8.44
C THR A 84 17.66 -4.15 7.56
N ASP A 85 18.83 -3.56 7.38
CA ASP A 85 19.87 -4.01 6.45
C ASP A 85 19.35 -4.22 5.02
N THR A 86 19.14 -5.48 4.64
CA THR A 86 18.64 -5.89 3.31
C THR A 86 17.18 -6.31 3.32
N THR A 87 16.48 -6.17 4.45
CA THR A 87 15.09 -6.63 4.62
C THR A 87 14.19 -5.49 5.07
N CYS A 88 12.88 -5.73 5.00
CA CYS A 88 11.88 -4.80 5.51
C CYS A 88 11.17 -5.44 6.70
N THR A 89 11.18 -4.74 7.83
CA THR A 89 10.53 -5.17 9.07
C THR A 89 9.28 -4.33 9.31
N GLY A 90 8.21 -4.94 9.77
CA GLY A 90 6.96 -4.24 10.05
C GLY A 90 7.13 -3.21 11.17
N CYS A 91 6.44 -2.09 11.05
CA CYS A 91 6.38 -1.07 12.09
C CYS A 91 5.68 -1.58 13.36
N PRO A 92 6.02 -1.00 14.52
CA PRO A 92 5.35 -1.37 15.77
C PRO A 92 3.84 -1.07 15.72
N PRO A 93 3.03 -1.72 16.59
CA PRO A 93 1.58 -1.52 16.62
C PRO A 93 1.18 -0.05 16.74
N GLY A 94 0.11 0.33 16.03
CA GLY A 94 -0.38 1.72 16.00
C GLY A 94 0.39 2.67 15.07
N CYS A 95 1.53 2.26 14.52
CA CYS A 95 2.31 3.08 13.58
C CYS A 95 1.89 2.88 12.13
N SER A 96 1.65 3.98 11.42
CA SER A 96 1.51 4.00 9.96
C SER A 96 2.88 4.09 9.28
N ALA A 97 3.84 4.75 9.94
CA ALA A 97 5.23 4.85 9.49
C ALA A 97 6.18 4.83 10.68
N CYS A 98 7.39 4.30 10.48
CA CYS A 98 8.42 4.21 11.50
C CYS A 98 9.82 4.23 10.86
N SER A 99 10.83 4.60 11.65
CA SER A 99 12.26 4.54 11.25
C SER A 99 13.00 3.37 11.89
N SER A 100 12.42 2.76 12.92
CA SER A 100 12.95 1.55 13.58
C SER A 100 11.84 0.82 14.33
N ALA A 101 12.19 -0.32 14.94
CA ALA A 101 11.31 -1.05 15.86
C ALA A 101 10.76 -0.21 17.03
N LYS A 102 11.42 0.90 17.40
CA LYS A 102 11.08 1.72 18.57
C LYS A 102 10.65 3.14 18.23
N VAL A 103 10.85 3.57 16.98
CA VAL A 103 10.65 4.96 16.58
C VAL A 103 9.60 5.07 15.49
N CYS A 104 8.44 5.51 15.92
CA CYS A 104 7.30 5.82 15.10
C CYS A 104 7.37 7.25 14.56
N THR A 105 7.23 7.38 13.25
CA THR A 105 7.23 8.69 12.57
C THR A 105 5.82 9.14 12.21
N GLY A 106 4.87 8.22 12.09
CA GLY A 106 3.45 8.50 11.88
C GLY A 106 2.55 7.47 12.55
N CYS A 107 1.41 7.93 13.07
CA CYS A 107 0.39 7.08 13.69
C CYS A 107 -0.71 6.71 12.70
N LYS A 108 -1.32 5.54 12.92
CA LYS A 108 -2.57 5.16 12.24
C LYS A 108 -3.74 5.99 12.78
N ASP A 109 -4.83 6.03 12.03
CA ASP A 109 -6.08 6.65 12.50
C ASP A 109 -6.55 6.02 13.82
N GLY A 110 -7.08 6.85 14.71
CA GLY A 110 -7.42 6.45 16.07
C GLY A 110 -6.22 6.30 17.01
N PHE A 111 -5.02 6.71 16.62
CA PHE A 111 -3.85 6.82 17.47
C PHE A 111 -3.27 8.24 17.43
N TYR A 112 -2.60 8.64 18.51
CA TYR A 112 -1.84 9.90 18.59
C TYR A 112 -0.39 9.61 18.98
N LYS A 113 0.51 10.53 18.62
CA LYS A 113 1.94 10.39 18.85
C LYS A 113 2.29 10.75 20.30
N THR A 114 2.97 9.85 20.98
CA THR A 114 3.57 10.05 22.31
C THR A 114 5.06 9.77 22.19
N ASP A 115 5.86 10.83 22.15
CA ASP A 115 7.30 10.80 21.88
C ASP A 115 7.65 10.04 20.59
N THR A 116 8.12 8.80 20.71
CA THR A 116 8.50 7.93 19.60
C THR A 116 7.50 6.80 19.35
N THR A 117 6.35 6.81 20.02
CA THR A 117 5.35 5.74 19.93
C THR A 117 3.98 6.30 19.56
N CYS A 118 3.05 5.42 19.21
CA CYS A 118 1.66 5.77 18.98
C CYS A 118 0.79 5.12 20.03
N THR A 119 -0.01 5.94 20.71
CA THR A 119 -0.94 5.50 21.73
C THR A 119 -2.37 5.62 21.20
N GLY A 120 -3.22 4.64 21.50
CA GLY A 120 -4.60 4.65 21.07
C GLY A 120 -5.37 5.84 21.65
N CYS A 121 -6.27 6.41 20.85
CA CYS A 121 -7.19 7.43 21.30
C CYS A 121 -8.15 6.90 22.39
N PRO A 122 -8.62 7.77 23.27
CA PRO A 122 -9.58 7.38 24.29
C PRO A 122 -10.91 6.89 23.66
N PRO A 123 -11.71 6.11 24.41
CA PRO A 123 -12.96 5.52 23.90
C PRO A 123 -13.90 6.55 23.27
N GLY A 124 -14.57 6.16 22.19
CA GLY A 124 -15.49 7.02 21.45
C GLY A 124 -14.83 8.00 20.47
N CYS A 125 -13.50 8.16 20.52
CA CYS A 125 -12.78 9.08 19.62
C CYS A 125 -12.28 8.37 18.36
N SER A 126 -12.51 8.99 17.20
CA SER A 126 -11.94 8.57 15.90
C SER A 126 -10.59 9.22 15.65
N ALA A 127 -10.37 10.43 16.19
CA ALA A 127 -9.10 11.13 16.18
C ALA A 127 -8.89 11.89 17.50
N CYS A 128 -7.64 12.03 17.93
CA CYS A 128 -7.27 12.71 19.15
C CYS A 128 -5.86 13.30 19.05
N SER A 129 -5.57 14.31 19.87
CA SER A 129 -4.22 14.91 19.98
C SER A 129 -3.50 14.48 21.26
N SER A 130 -4.20 13.87 22.21
CA SER A 130 -3.64 13.32 23.45
C SER A 130 -4.61 12.33 24.10
N ALA A 131 -4.20 11.72 25.21
CA ALA A 131 -5.06 10.86 26.04
C ALA A 131 -6.37 11.51 26.51
N LYS A 132 -6.46 12.85 26.51
CA LYS A 132 -7.60 13.61 27.05
C LYS A 132 -8.30 14.51 26.02
N VAL A 133 -7.75 14.65 24.81
CA VAL A 133 -8.22 15.62 23.82
C VAL A 133 -8.57 14.91 22.54
N CYS A 134 -9.86 14.80 22.26
CA CYS A 134 -10.40 14.27 21.03
C CYS A 134 -10.68 15.39 20.03
N THR A 135 -10.23 15.16 18.80
CA THR A 135 -10.39 16.06 17.67
C THR A 135 -11.41 15.51 16.67
N GLY A 136 -11.77 14.24 16.77
CA GLY A 136 -12.85 13.60 16.02
C GLY A 136 -13.53 12.51 16.84
N CYS A 137 -14.84 12.37 16.67
CA CYS A 137 -15.62 11.31 17.30
C CYS A 137 -16.02 10.23 16.31
N LYS A 138 -16.20 9.01 16.83
CA LYS A 138 -16.81 7.92 16.06
C LYS A 138 -18.30 8.21 15.82
N ASP A 139 -18.89 7.52 14.86
CA ASP A 139 -20.30 7.65 14.54
C ASP A 139 -21.18 7.41 15.78
N GLY A 140 -22.19 8.27 15.97
CA GLY A 140 -23.07 8.25 17.15
C GLY A 140 -22.58 9.07 18.35
N PHE A 141 -21.37 9.64 18.30
CA PHE A 141 -20.81 10.52 19.33
C PHE A 141 -20.65 11.95 18.82
N TYR A 142 -20.56 12.91 19.73
CA TYR A 142 -20.24 14.31 19.43
C TYR A 142 -19.20 14.85 20.42
N ILE A 143 -18.42 15.86 19.99
CA ILE A 143 -17.40 16.48 20.82
C ILE A 143 -18.08 17.38 21.86
N LYS A 144 -17.82 17.13 23.14
CA LYS A 144 -18.17 17.98 24.28
C LYS A 144 -16.97 18.06 25.22
N ASP A 145 -16.51 19.27 25.54
CA ASP A 145 -15.36 19.51 26.41
C ASP A 145 -14.10 18.72 25.99
N LYS A 146 -13.82 18.67 24.69
CA LYS A 146 -12.70 17.90 24.09
C LYS A 146 -12.80 16.38 24.27
N THR A 147 -13.95 15.85 24.68
CA THR A 147 -14.22 14.40 24.81
C THR A 147 -15.41 14.00 23.94
N CYS A 148 -15.50 12.73 23.57
CA CYS A 148 -16.62 12.22 22.79
C CYS A 148 -17.72 11.69 23.70
N THR A 149 -18.87 12.37 23.72
CA THR A 149 -20.05 11.93 24.46
C THR A 149 -21.02 11.26 23.50
N GLY A 150 -21.55 10.09 23.89
CA GLY A 150 -22.57 9.40 23.09
C GLY A 150 -23.84 10.23 23.04
N LYS A 151 -24.54 10.21 21.90
CA LYS A 151 -25.95 10.60 21.87
C LYS A 151 -26.73 9.52 22.62
N TRP A 152 -26.86 9.63 23.94
CA TRP A 152 -27.83 8.81 24.66
C TRP A 152 -29.22 9.18 24.10
N LEU A 153 -29.84 8.26 23.36
CA LEU A 153 -31.30 8.23 23.31
C LEU A 153 -31.74 8.08 24.76
N TYR A 154 -32.58 9.00 25.24
CA TYR A 154 -33.35 8.80 26.46
C TYR A 154 -34.13 7.49 26.31
N VAL A 155 -33.60 6.37 26.78
CA VAL A 155 -34.44 5.26 27.22
C VAL A 155 -34.59 5.48 28.71
N SER A 156 -35.58 6.29 29.03
CA SER A 156 -36.16 6.41 30.35
C SER A 156 -36.35 5.00 30.90
N TYR A 157 -35.68 4.67 32.01
CA TYR A 157 -36.20 3.67 32.93
C TYR A 157 -37.56 4.20 33.40
N CYS A 158 -38.63 3.87 32.70
CA CYS A 158 -39.95 3.85 33.32
C CYS A 158 -39.97 2.56 34.12
N LEU A 159 -39.57 2.65 35.39
CA LEU A 159 -39.97 1.64 36.37
C LEU A 159 -41.50 1.62 36.38
N CYS A 160 -42.07 0.46 36.05
CA CYS A 160 -43.31 -0.02 36.65
C CYS A 160 -42.91 -1.22 37.52
#